data_AF-A0A7J9P7W4-F1
#
_entry.id   AF-A0A7J9P7W4-F1
#
_cell.length_a   1.000
_cell.length_b   1.000
_cell.length_c   1.000
_cell.angle_alpha   90.00
_cell.angle_beta   90.00
_cell.angle_gamma   90.00
#
_symmetry.space_group_name_H-M   'P 1'
#
loop_
_entity.id
_entity.type
_entity.pdbx_description
1 polymer ?
#
loop_
_entity_poly.entity_id
_entity_poly.type
_entity_poly.pdbx_seq_one_letter_code
_entity_poly.pdbx_strand_id
1 'polypeptide(L)'
;MKDEILFELINRVPEKNLGKIYNFEKFFDEKIGYYGIKPKENSSVSGIILFNINSTELEIFDDYEDEGIYYSKNKTICYDLKENSYESFVYIRI
;
A
#
# COMPACT_ATOMS: atom_id res chain seq x y z
N MET A 1 3.31 -1.21 7.00
CA MET A 1 4.10 -2.46 7.17
C MET A 1 5.20 -2.20 8.20
N LYS A 2 5.54 -3.18 9.04
CA LYS A 2 6.65 -3.07 10.01
C LYS A 2 7.99 -3.35 9.33
N ASP A 3 9.08 -2.87 9.90
CA ASP A 3 10.43 -3.05 9.34
C ASP A 3 10.89 -4.49 9.28
N GLU A 4 10.53 -5.29 10.28
CA GLU A 4 10.81 -6.72 10.31
C GLU A 4 10.19 -7.43 9.10
N ILE A 5 8.92 -7.15 8.78
CA ILE A 5 8.22 -7.72 7.63
C ILE A 5 8.85 -7.25 6.31
N LEU A 6 9.21 -5.98 6.20
CA LEU A 6 9.89 -5.47 4.99
C LEU A 6 11.24 -6.17 4.79
N PHE A 7 12.01 -6.35 5.86
CA PHE A 7 13.28 -7.06 5.81
C PHE A 7 13.11 -8.54 5.45
N GLU A 8 12.11 -9.21 6.01
CA GLU A 8 11.80 -10.61 5.66
C GLU A 8 11.37 -10.77 4.20
N LEU A 9 10.60 -9.83 3.66
CA LEU A 9 10.10 -9.90 2.28
C LEU A 9 11.16 -9.54 1.23
N ILE A 10 11.83 -8.41 1.40
CA ILE A 10 12.71 -7.84 0.36
C ILE A 10 14.17 -7.68 0.80
N ASN A 11 14.56 -8.29 1.92
CA ASN A 11 15.93 -8.31 2.45
C ASN A 11 16.54 -6.92 2.72
N ARG A 12 15.69 -5.90 2.94
CA ARG A 12 16.08 -4.54 3.34
C ARG A 12 14.89 -3.76 3.89
N VAL A 13 15.19 -2.62 4.50
CA VAL A 13 14.18 -1.61 4.82
C VAL A 13 14.31 -0.47 3.80
N PRO A 14 13.30 -0.23 2.95
CA PRO A 14 13.32 0.88 1.99
C PRO A 14 13.26 2.23 2.71
N GLU A 15 13.54 3.32 1.98
CA GLU A 15 13.20 4.65 2.48
C GLU A 15 11.69 4.76 2.65
N LYS A 16 11.24 5.37 3.75
CA LYS A 16 9.82 5.46 4.10
C LYS A 16 9.46 6.84 4.57
N ASN A 17 8.28 7.32 4.18
CA ASN A 17 7.65 8.48 4.80
C ASN A 17 6.22 8.16 5.21
N LEU A 18 5.73 8.88 6.22
CA LEU A 18 4.29 8.95 6.46
C LEU A 18 3.62 9.70 5.31
N GLY A 19 2.45 9.23 4.92
CA GLY A 19 1.68 9.85 3.86
C GLY A 19 0.22 9.42 3.86
N LYS A 20 -0.50 9.85 2.84
CA LYS A 20 -1.91 9.54 2.63
C LYS A 20 -2.25 9.38 1.16
N ILE A 21 -3.32 8.65 0.90
CA ILE A 21 -4.02 8.60 -0.39
C ILE A 21 -5.44 9.15 -0.20
N TYR A 22 -5.95 9.84 -1.21
CA TYR A 22 -7.30 10.40 -1.21
C TYR A 22 -8.27 9.50 -1.99
N ASN A 23 -9.55 9.65 -1.70
CA ASN A 23 -10.66 8.91 -2.29
C ASN A 23 -10.67 7.41 -1.96
N PHE A 24 -10.14 7.04 -0.79
CA PHE A 24 -10.17 5.67 -0.26
C PHE A 24 -10.58 5.68 1.20
N GLU A 25 -11.30 4.63 1.62
CA GLU A 25 -11.48 4.32 3.03
C GLU A 25 -10.87 2.97 3.39
N LYS A 26 -10.34 2.89 4.62
CA LYS A 26 -9.87 1.66 5.23
C LYS A 26 -11.03 0.97 5.94
N PHE A 27 -11.16 -0.33 5.77
CA PHE A 27 -12.17 -1.15 6.43
C PHE A 27 -11.58 -2.49 6.87
N PHE A 28 -12.19 -3.12 7.88
CA PHE A 28 -11.84 -4.47 8.29
C PHE A 28 -12.69 -5.47 7.49
N ASP A 29 -12.06 -6.42 6.81
CA ASP A 29 -12.73 -7.50 6.09
C ASP A 29 -12.74 -8.76 6.97
N GLU A 30 -13.90 -9.06 7.53
CA GLU A 30 -14.12 -10.24 8.39
C GLU A 30 -13.88 -11.56 7.65
N LYS A 31 -13.96 -11.60 6.31
CA LYS A 31 -13.76 -12.84 5.54
C LYS A 31 -12.33 -13.33 5.56
N ILE A 32 -11.37 -12.39 5.62
CA ILE A 32 -9.94 -12.68 5.64
C ILE A 32 -9.29 -12.29 6.98
N GLY A 33 -10.07 -11.69 7.90
CA GLY A 33 -9.58 -11.25 9.21
C GLY A 33 -8.55 -10.13 9.13
N TYR A 34 -8.58 -9.31 8.08
CA TYR A 34 -7.56 -8.30 7.81
C TYR A 34 -8.13 -7.01 7.23
N TYR A 35 -7.32 -5.95 7.19
CA TYR A 35 -7.77 -4.66 6.68
C TYR A 35 -7.63 -4.56 5.16
N GLY A 36 -8.66 -4.01 4.52
CA GLY A 36 -8.62 -3.59 3.12
C GLY A 36 -8.79 -2.09 2.98
N ILE A 37 -8.54 -1.60 1.77
CA ILE A 37 -9.02 -0.29 1.33
C ILE A 37 -9.96 -0.45 0.15
N LYS A 38 -10.91 0.48 0.01
CA LYS A 38 -11.82 0.55 -1.14
C LYS A 38 -12.09 2.01 -1.52
N PRO A 39 -12.49 2.29 -2.77
CA PRO A 39 -12.82 3.65 -3.21
C PRO A 39 -13.94 4.27 -2.36
N LYS A 40 -13.73 5.52 -1.95
CA LYS A 40 -14.75 6.36 -1.30
C LYS A 40 -14.41 7.83 -1.47
N GLU A 41 -15.25 8.56 -2.18
CA GLU A 41 -15.05 9.99 -2.43
C GLU A 41 -14.96 10.81 -1.14
N ASN A 42 -14.19 11.90 -1.18
CA ASN A 42 -14.01 12.83 -0.05
C ASN A 42 -13.48 12.17 1.24
N SER A 43 -12.75 11.06 1.10
CA SER A 43 -12.10 10.37 2.20
C SER A 43 -10.61 10.23 1.96
N SER A 44 -9.87 9.78 2.98
CA SER A 44 -8.44 9.51 2.88
C SER A 44 -8.01 8.37 3.78
N VAL A 45 -6.92 7.71 3.38
CA VAL A 45 -6.24 6.70 4.18
C VAL A 45 -4.82 7.15 4.43
N SER A 46 -4.44 7.27 5.71
CA SER A 46 -3.06 7.46 6.12
C SER A 46 -2.30 6.13 6.10
N GLY A 47 -1.03 6.19 5.71
CA GLY A 47 -0.17 5.02 5.59
C GLY A 47 1.30 5.39 5.54
N ILE A 48 2.09 4.46 4.99
CA ILE A 48 3.52 4.62 4.78
C ILE A 48 3.77 4.54 3.28
N ILE A 49 4.49 5.52 2.75
CA ILE A 49 5.00 5.52 1.38
C ILE A 49 6.35 4.81 1.42
N LEU A 50 6.54 3.78 0.61
CA LEU A 50 7.82 3.08 0.44
C LEU A 50 8.47 3.59 -0.86
N PHE A 51 9.69 4.10 -0.77
CA PHE A 51 10.41 4.65 -1.93
C PHE A 51 11.43 3.66 -2.47
N ASN A 52 11.79 3.85 -3.74
CA ASN A 52 12.84 3.11 -4.43
C ASN A 52 12.62 1.59 -4.41
N ILE A 53 11.36 1.16 -4.57
CA ILE A 53 11.00 -0.25 -4.78
C ILE A 53 11.24 -0.59 -6.25
N ASN A 54 12.06 -1.61 -6.51
CA ASN A 54 12.31 -2.08 -7.87
C ASN A 54 11.24 -3.09 -8.33
N SER A 55 11.28 -3.49 -9.60
CA SER A 55 10.27 -4.39 -10.18
C SER A 55 10.22 -5.77 -9.50
N THR A 56 11.38 -6.35 -9.17
CA THR A 56 11.45 -7.66 -8.50
C THR A 56 10.91 -7.60 -7.07
N GLU A 57 11.16 -6.51 -6.35
CA GLU A 57 10.58 -6.29 -5.02
C GLU A 57 9.07 -6.05 -5.09
N LEU A 58 8.60 -5.39 -6.14
CA LEU A 58 7.17 -5.19 -6.38
C LEU A 58 6.45 -6.52 -6.66
N GLU A 59 7.07 -7.44 -7.41
CA GLU A 59 6.56 -8.80 -7.63
C GLU A 59 6.42 -9.57 -6.32
N ILE A 60 7.38 -9.43 -5.39
CA ILE A 60 7.27 -10.04 -4.05
C ILE A 60 6.08 -9.48 -3.26
N PHE A 61 5.80 -8.17 -3.38
CA PHE A 61 4.61 -7.59 -2.77
C PHE A 61 3.31 -8.06 -3.44
N ASP A 62 3.32 -8.29 -4.76
CA ASP A 62 2.16 -8.85 -5.47
C ASP A 62 1.82 -10.24 -4.94
N ASP A 63 2.83 -11.11 -4.78
CA ASP A 63 2.67 -12.44 -4.22
C ASP A 63 2.20 -12.39 -2.75
N TYR A 64 2.79 -11.51 -1.94
CA TYR A 64 2.45 -11.37 -0.52
C TYR A 64 1.01 -10.88 -0.28
N GLU A 65 0.52 -9.97 -1.14
CA GLU A 65 -0.83 -9.42 -1.04
C GLU A 65 -1.87 -10.25 -1.81
N ASP A 66 -1.50 -11.44 -2.31
CA ASP A 66 -2.36 -12.32 -3.11
C ASP A 66 -3.04 -11.54 -4.27
N GLU A 67 -2.23 -10.84 -5.06
CA GLU A 67 -2.70 -10.02 -6.18
C GLU A 67 -3.52 -10.85 -7.17
N GLY A 68 -4.69 -10.32 -7.57
CA GLY A 68 -5.65 -11.00 -8.43
C GLY A 68 -6.60 -11.98 -7.70
N ILE A 69 -6.35 -12.29 -6.42
CA ILE A 69 -7.22 -13.14 -5.60
C ILE A 69 -7.93 -12.31 -4.53
N TYR A 70 -7.19 -11.69 -3.61
CA TYR A 70 -7.75 -10.88 -2.53
C TYR A 70 -7.61 -9.39 -2.79
N TYR A 71 -6.51 -8.97 -3.40
CA TYR A 71 -6.25 -7.57 -3.68
C TYR A 71 -5.93 -7.34 -5.14
N SER A 72 -6.18 -6.13 -5.63
CA SER A 72 -5.79 -5.67 -6.96
C SER A 72 -4.78 -4.55 -6.84
N LYS A 73 -3.65 -4.68 -7.55
CA LYS A 73 -2.65 -3.62 -7.62
C LYS A 73 -3.11 -2.48 -8.52
N ASN A 74 -3.19 -1.28 -7.97
CA ASN A 74 -3.69 -0.10 -8.67
C ASN A 74 -2.69 1.05 -8.57
N LYS A 75 -2.58 1.84 -9.64
CA LYS A 75 -1.84 3.10 -9.62
C LYS A 75 -2.64 4.15 -8.86
N THR A 76 -1.95 4.96 -8.07
CA THR A 76 -2.55 6.08 -7.34
C THR A 76 -1.55 7.21 -7.16
N ILE A 77 -2.03 8.35 -6.66
CA ILE A 77 -1.20 9.46 -6.21
C ILE A 77 -1.25 9.47 -4.67
N CYS A 78 -0.08 9.34 -4.04
CA CYS A 78 0.07 9.51 -2.59
C CYS A 78 0.77 10.82 -2.27
N TYR A 79 0.50 11.35 -1.08
CA TYR A 79 1.01 12.62 -0.60
C TYR A 79 1.77 12.41 0.70
N ASP A 80 2.98 12.97 0.81
CA ASP A 80 3.71 13.00 2.08
C ASP A 80 3.13 14.07 3.04
N LEU A 81 3.73 14.21 4.22
CA LEU A 81 3.32 15.21 5.21
C LEU A 81 3.55 16.67 4.78
N LYS A 82 4.31 16.90 3.71
CA LYS A 82 4.57 18.22 3.12
C LYS A 82 3.68 18.48 1.90
N GLU A 83 2.72 17.60 1.62
CA GLU A 83 1.86 17.60 0.44
C GLU A 83 2.61 17.48 -0.90
N ASN A 84 3.84 16.94 -0.88
CA ASN A 84 4.49 16.50 -2.12
C ASN A 84 3.77 15.26 -2.63
N SER A 85 3.51 15.21 -3.94
CA SER A 85 2.79 14.10 -4.57
C SER A 85 3.73 13.14 -5.30
N TYR A 86 3.39 11.87 -5.26
CA TYR A 86 4.15 10.78 -5.88
C TYR A 86 3.19 9.79 -6.54
N GLU A 87 3.54 9.32 -7.74
CA GLU A 87 2.91 8.13 -8.29
C GLU A 87 3.34 6.91 -7.49
N SER A 88 2.39 6.06 -7.13
CA SER A 88 2.65 4.85 -6.35
C SER A 88 1.67 3.75 -6.72
N PHE A 89 1.96 2.53 -6.26
CA PHE A 89 1.05 1.40 -6.30
C PHE A 89 0.38 1.20 -4.95
N VAL A 90 -0.88 0.77 -4.98
CA VAL A 90 -1.63 0.40 -3.79
C VAL A 90 -2.49 -0.84 -4.07
N TYR A 91 -2.58 -1.73 -3.08
CA TYR A 91 -3.39 -2.94 -3.14
C TYR A 91 -4.79 -2.64 -2.58
N ILE A 92 -5.79 -2.74 -3.45
CA ILE A 92 -7.21 -2.47 -3.14
C ILE A 92 -7.93 -3.80 -2.98
N ARG A 93 -8.76 -3.94 -1.95
CA ARG A 93 -9.49 -5.19 -1.68
C ARG A 93 -10.57 -5.42 -2.75
N ILE A 94 -10.65 -6.64 -3.29
CA ILE A 94 -11.63 -7.10 -4.30
C ILE A 94 -12.94 -7.58 -3.67
#